data_AF-A0AAN1IEE9-F1
#
_entry.id   AF-A0AAN1IEE9-F1
#
_cell.length_a   1.000
_cell.length_b   1.000
_cell.length_c   1.000
_cell.angle_alpha   90.00
_cell.angle_beta   90.00
_cell.angle_gamma   90.00
#
_symmetry.space_group_name_H-M   'P 1'
#
loop_
_entity.id
_entity.type
_entity.pdbx_description
1 polymer ?
#
loop_
_entity_poly.entity_id
_entity_poly.type
_entity_poly.pdbx_seq_one_letter_code
_entity_poly.pdbx_strand_id
1 'polypeptide(L)'
;MAALRAGNGNAGQADKPAPRRRRNAGAVCDDAEALRRGAEELGLEDALMREVAEVAGKDPGADPRRLSNREKTLPADRLRPACSPGSMTCLPGIAPGGHHCCHARLSVDGYAGLGTEAAEAFAASKGRYGYRGIRAMLGAGVSEKAVRGIMAEGDPTAHVPRRRRYGPHEGETTPAPGNLADRDFTAKSPNEKRPADITRDIKAGDGKGVPLAAGRLP
;
A
#
# COMPACT_ATOMS: atom_id res chain seq x y z
N MET A 1 69.37 -40.04 94.28
CA MET A 1 67.97 -40.26 93.87
C MET A 1 67.29 -38.89 93.88
N ALA A 2 66.68 -38.34 92.84
CA ALA A 2 66.50 -38.71 91.44
C ALA A 2 66.18 -37.39 90.69
N ALA A 3 66.53 -37.33 89.41
CA ALA A 3 66.24 -36.23 88.50
C ALA A 3 64.76 -36.19 88.07
N LEU A 4 64.41 -35.12 87.33
CA LEU A 4 63.29 -34.92 86.38
C LEU A 4 62.39 -33.73 86.78
N ARG A 5 61.88 -32.87 85.90
CA ARG A 5 62.14 -32.48 84.50
C ARG A 5 61.27 -31.23 84.24
N ALA A 6 61.74 -30.35 83.36
CA ALA A 6 61.05 -29.32 82.56
C ALA A 6 59.59 -28.91 82.87
N GLY A 7 59.38 -27.60 83.03
CA GLY A 7 58.09 -26.91 82.90
C GLY A 7 58.26 -25.60 82.13
N ASN A 8 57.68 -25.56 80.95
CA ASN A 8 57.72 -24.56 79.89
C ASN A 8 56.44 -23.70 79.90
N GLY A 9 56.54 -22.47 79.37
CA GLY A 9 55.40 -21.59 79.02
C GLY A 9 54.86 -20.78 80.22
N ASN A 10 54.47 -19.51 80.09
CA ASN A 10 53.57 -19.00 79.07
C ASN A 10 53.76 -17.49 78.88
N ALA A 11 54.12 -17.08 77.65
CA ALA A 11 53.73 -15.79 77.12
C ALA A 11 52.23 -15.84 76.85
N GLY A 12 51.48 -14.93 77.49
CA GLY A 12 50.04 -14.80 77.32
C GLY A 12 49.64 -13.32 77.28
N GLN A 13 50.23 -12.56 76.36
CA GLN A 13 49.60 -11.35 75.86
C GLN A 13 49.05 -11.63 74.46
N ALA A 14 47.94 -10.96 74.13
CA ALA A 14 47.09 -11.13 72.94
C ALA A 14 46.08 -12.30 73.09
N ASP A 15 44.76 -12.14 72.98
CA ASP A 15 43.95 -11.20 72.20
C ASP A 15 42.59 -10.95 72.88
N LYS A 16 42.20 -9.68 73.04
CA LYS A 16 40.78 -9.34 73.16
C LYS A 16 40.21 -9.25 71.74
N PRO A 17 39.24 -10.07 71.32
CA PRO A 17 38.67 -9.93 69.99
C PRO A 17 37.86 -8.63 69.94
N ALA A 18 38.19 -7.77 68.96
CA ALA A 18 37.44 -6.56 68.65
C ALA A 18 35.96 -6.89 68.35
N PRO A 19 35.01 -6.00 68.68
CA PRO A 19 33.60 -6.24 68.40
C PRO A 19 33.41 -6.37 66.89
N ARG A 20 32.96 -7.57 66.46
CA ARG A 20 32.63 -7.85 65.07
C ARG A 20 31.58 -6.84 64.61
N ARG A 21 31.97 -5.87 63.76
CA ARG A 21 31.01 -5.01 63.07
C ARG A 21 29.99 -5.92 62.39
N ARG A 22 28.72 -5.73 62.72
CA ARG A 22 27.59 -6.56 62.27
C ARG A 22 27.64 -6.66 60.73
N ARG A 23 27.74 -7.88 60.22
CA ARG A 23 27.66 -8.21 58.77
C ARG A 23 26.29 -7.86 58.15
N ASN A 24 25.36 -7.34 58.94
CA ASN A 24 23.97 -7.13 58.59
C ASN A 24 23.71 -5.80 57.87
N ALA A 25 24.67 -4.87 57.84
CA ALA A 25 24.49 -3.60 57.15
C ALA A 25 24.52 -3.78 55.62
N GLY A 26 25.37 -4.66 55.10
CA GLY A 26 25.41 -5.00 53.67
C GLY A 26 24.11 -5.67 53.21
N ALA A 27 23.67 -6.70 53.93
CA ALA A 27 22.42 -7.40 53.62
C ALA A 27 21.18 -6.49 53.62
N VAL A 28 21.06 -5.57 54.58
CA VAL A 28 19.94 -4.61 54.62
C VAL A 28 20.01 -3.59 53.47
N CYS A 29 21.21 -3.19 53.06
CA CYS A 29 21.40 -2.35 51.87
C CYS A 29 21.06 -3.11 50.58
N ASP A 30 21.45 -4.38 50.48
CA ASP A 30 21.14 -5.25 49.34
C ASP A 30 19.62 -5.49 49.24
N ASP A 31 18.94 -5.73 50.37
CA ASP A 31 17.48 -5.87 50.44
C ASP A 31 16.77 -4.56 50.04
N ALA A 32 17.30 -3.41 50.49
CA ALA A 32 16.74 -2.10 50.12
C ALA A 32 16.95 -1.78 48.63
N GLU A 33 18.08 -2.15 48.04
CA GLU A 33 18.32 -2.04 46.60
C GLU A 33 17.43 -3.00 45.80
N ALA A 34 17.24 -4.23 46.27
CA ALA A 34 16.34 -5.19 45.64
C ALA A 34 14.89 -4.68 45.61
N LEU A 35 14.42 -4.07 46.72
CA LEU A 35 13.11 -3.45 46.79
C LEU A 35 12.98 -2.23 45.85
N ARG A 36 14.02 -1.40 45.73
CA ARG A 36 14.04 -0.28 44.78
C ARG A 36 13.96 -0.76 43.34
N ARG A 37 14.74 -1.79 42.96
CA ARG A 37 14.69 -2.40 41.63
C ARG A 37 13.32 -3.00 41.33
N GLY A 38 12.69 -3.67 42.31
CA GLY A 38 11.33 -4.20 42.16
C GLY A 38 10.27 -3.11 41.96
N ALA A 39 10.39 -1.98 42.66
CA ALA A 39 9.48 -0.84 42.48
C ALA A 39 9.64 -0.18 41.10
N GLU A 40 10.87 -0.10 40.59
CA GLU A 40 11.15 0.38 39.24
C GLU A 40 10.57 -0.54 38.16
N GLU A 41 10.70 -1.86 38.32
CA GLU A 41 10.13 -2.86 37.40
C GLU A 41 8.60 -2.81 37.37
N LEU A 42 7.95 -2.79 38.53
CA LEU A 42 6.49 -2.65 38.63
C LEU A 42 6.00 -1.31 38.04
N GLY A 43 6.75 -0.22 38.23
CA GLY A 43 6.43 1.07 37.62
C GLY A 43 6.49 1.05 36.10
N LEU A 44 7.42 0.28 35.52
CA LEU A 44 7.52 0.09 34.07
C LEU A 44 6.39 -0.80 33.53
N GLU A 45 6.00 -1.84 34.27
CA GLU A 45 4.85 -2.69 33.92
C GLU A 45 3.55 -1.87 33.90
N ASP A 46 3.28 -1.07 34.94
CA ASP A 46 2.10 -0.22 34.99
C ASP A 46 2.07 0.80 33.83
N ALA A 47 3.21 1.40 33.50
CA ALA A 47 3.34 2.31 32.36
C ALA A 47 3.06 1.60 31.03
N LEU A 48 3.58 0.38 30.86
CA LEU A 48 3.30 -0.46 29.69
C LEU A 48 1.81 -0.78 29.56
N MET A 49 1.16 -1.20 30.64
CA MET A 49 -0.26 -1.57 30.61
C MET A 49 -1.17 -0.36 30.29
N ARG A 50 -0.81 0.83 30.77
CA ARG A 50 -1.50 2.08 30.40
C ARG A 50 -1.37 2.39 28.91
N GLU A 51 -0.16 2.32 28.36
CA GLU A 51 0.07 2.56 26.93
C GLU A 51 -0.54 1.48 26.04
N VAL A 52 -0.53 0.22 26.47
CA VAL A 52 -1.24 -0.87 25.77
C VAL A 52 -2.74 -0.56 25.70
N ALA A 53 -3.33 -0.08 26.80
CA ALA A 53 -4.74 0.27 26.81
C ALA A 53 -5.06 1.42 25.86
N GLU A 54 -4.24 2.48 25.87
CA GLU A 54 -4.44 3.62 24.97
C GLU A 54 -4.20 3.29 23.50
N VAL A 55 -3.11 2.59 23.18
CA VAL A 55 -2.65 2.44 21.79
C VAL A 55 -3.28 1.25 21.09
N ALA A 56 -3.41 0.13 21.80
CA ALA A 56 -4.01 -1.08 21.24
C ALA A 56 -5.52 -1.15 21.49
N GLY A 57 -6.09 -0.18 22.23
CA GLY A 57 -7.52 -0.15 22.56
C GLY A 57 -7.97 -1.37 23.35
N LYS A 58 -7.08 -1.93 24.18
CA LYS A 58 -7.33 -3.14 24.98
C LYS A 58 -7.65 -2.79 26.42
N ASP A 59 -8.29 -3.71 27.12
CA ASP A 59 -8.50 -3.55 28.55
C ASP A 59 -7.15 -3.48 29.28
N PRO A 60 -6.98 -2.64 30.32
CA PRO A 60 -5.75 -2.53 31.10
C PRO A 60 -5.31 -3.83 31.81
N GLY A 61 -6.18 -4.84 31.85
CA GLY A 61 -5.88 -6.18 32.38
C GLY A 61 -5.54 -7.22 31.29
N ALA A 62 -5.50 -6.83 30.01
CA ALA A 62 -5.17 -7.74 28.92
C ALA A 62 -3.68 -8.11 28.95
N ASP A 63 -3.38 -9.40 28.96
CA ASP A 63 -2.01 -9.89 28.96
C ASP A 63 -1.23 -9.39 27.72
N PRO A 64 -0.21 -8.53 27.88
CA PRO A 64 0.54 -7.95 26.78
C PRO A 64 1.29 -9.01 25.98
N ARG A 65 1.52 -10.20 26.55
CA ARG A 65 2.18 -11.32 25.86
C ARG A 65 1.31 -11.94 24.77
N ARG A 66 -0.02 -11.79 24.87
CA ARG A 66 -0.99 -12.33 23.90
C ARG A 66 -1.26 -11.40 22.71
N LEU A 67 -0.77 -10.17 22.76
CA LEU A 67 -0.92 -9.20 21.69
C LEU A 67 -0.08 -9.59 20.47
N SER A 68 -0.42 -9.08 19.29
CA SER A 68 0.42 -9.24 18.10
C SER A 68 1.73 -8.46 18.27
N ASN A 69 2.81 -8.92 17.64
CA ASN A 69 4.11 -8.21 17.71
C ASN A 69 4.00 -6.73 17.29
N ARG A 70 3.10 -6.40 16.37
CA ARG A 70 2.82 -5.01 15.98
C ARG A 70 2.20 -4.21 17.12
N GLU A 71 1.17 -4.75 17.77
CA GLU A 71 0.51 -4.12 18.91
C GLU A 71 1.44 -3.98 20.12
N LYS A 72 2.34 -4.95 20.34
CA LYS A 72 3.34 -4.86 21.41
C LYS A 72 4.43 -3.80 21.15
N THR A 73 4.75 -3.55 19.88
CA THR A 73 5.82 -2.61 19.50
C THR A 73 5.38 -1.16 19.69
N LEU A 74 4.10 -0.84 19.48
CA LEU A 74 3.61 0.54 19.57
C LEU A 74 3.74 1.17 20.98
N PRO A 75 3.30 0.52 22.09
CA PRO A 75 3.56 0.98 23.45
C PRO A 75 5.06 1.06 23.77
N ALA A 76 5.85 0.07 23.31
CA ALA A 76 7.29 0.04 23.53
C ALA A 76 8.00 1.24 22.86
N ASP A 77 7.58 1.62 21.65
CA ASP A 77 8.13 2.78 20.94
C ASP A 77 7.80 4.10 21.65
N ARG A 78 6.61 4.23 22.25
CA ARG A 78 6.22 5.41 23.04
C ARG A 78 6.98 5.55 24.35
N LEU A 79 7.27 4.42 25.01
CA LEU A 79 8.02 4.39 26.27
C LEU A 79 9.54 4.52 26.08
N ARG A 80 10.02 4.35 24.84
CA ARG A 80 11.44 4.42 24.47
C ARG A 80 12.20 5.67 24.95
N PRO A 81 11.62 6.89 25.00
CA PRO A 81 12.32 8.06 25.51
C PRO A 81 12.57 8.03 27.03
N ALA A 82 11.73 7.29 27.78
CA ALA A 82 11.77 7.24 29.24
C ALA A 82 12.46 5.98 29.78
N CYS A 83 12.64 4.94 28.95
CA CYS A 83 13.05 3.61 29.40
C CYS A 83 14.27 3.07 28.64
N SER A 84 15.08 2.23 29.31
CA SER A 84 16.21 1.53 28.68
C SER A 84 15.72 0.48 27.67
N PRO A 85 16.35 0.34 26.49
CA PRO A 85 15.91 -0.60 25.45
C PRO A 85 15.82 -2.07 25.91
N GLY A 86 16.69 -2.49 26.84
CA GLY A 86 16.78 -3.88 27.29
C GLY A 86 15.65 -4.30 28.23
N SER A 87 15.15 -3.39 29.06
CA SER A 87 14.02 -3.68 29.97
C SER A 87 12.68 -3.73 29.22
N MET A 88 12.52 -2.90 28.18
CA MET A 88 11.25 -2.78 27.45
C MET A 88 10.91 -3.96 26.53
N THR A 89 11.89 -4.67 25.96
CA THR A 89 11.58 -5.79 25.04
C THR A 89 11.13 -7.05 25.78
N CYS A 90 11.56 -7.19 27.03
CA CYS A 90 11.28 -8.37 27.85
C CYS A 90 9.86 -8.36 28.43
N LEU A 91 9.36 -7.21 28.88
CA LEU A 91 8.05 -7.08 29.54
C LEU A 91 6.85 -7.52 28.66
N PRO A 92 6.68 -7.03 27.40
CA PRO A 92 5.64 -7.51 26.49
C PRO A 92 5.95 -8.88 25.87
N GLY A 93 7.15 -9.44 26.13
CA GLY A 93 7.60 -10.70 25.55
C GLY A 93 7.77 -10.63 24.04
N ILE A 94 8.46 -9.61 23.54
CA ILE A 94 8.88 -9.52 22.12
C ILE A 94 10.37 -9.86 22.03
N ALA A 95 10.74 -10.72 21.09
CA ALA A 95 12.16 -10.90 20.78
C ALA A 95 12.76 -9.59 20.22
N PRO A 96 13.98 -9.18 20.62
CA PRO A 96 14.61 -7.94 20.14
C PRO A 96 14.61 -7.79 18.62
N GLY A 97 14.92 -8.86 17.88
CA GLY A 97 14.86 -8.86 16.41
C GLY A 97 13.44 -8.65 15.83
N GLY A 98 12.42 -9.17 16.52
CA GLY A 98 11.01 -8.96 16.16
C GLY A 98 10.59 -7.51 16.40
N HIS A 99 10.98 -6.92 17.53
CA HIS A 99 10.76 -5.51 17.83
C HIS A 99 11.41 -4.61 16.77
N HIS A 100 12.68 -4.81 16.43
CA HIS A 100 13.36 -4.01 15.39
C HIS A 100 12.68 -4.10 14.02
N CYS A 101 12.26 -5.30 13.61
CA CYS A 101 11.54 -5.50 12.36
C CYS A 101 10.16 -4.79 12.36
N CYS A 102 9.43 -4.90 13.47
CA CYS A 102 8.14 -4.23 13.61
C CYS A 102 8.28 -2.70 13.68
N HIS A 103 9.24 -2.18 14.45
CA HIS A 103 9.53 -0.74 14.54
C HIS A 103 9.87 -0.15 13.17
N ALA A 104 10.72 -0.81 12.38
CA ALA A 104 11.07 -0.36 11.03
C ALA A 104 9.87 -0.31 10.07
N ARG A 105 8.85 -1.16 10.31
CA ARG A 105 7.60 -1.17 9.54
C ARG A 105 6.57 -0.15 10.02
N LEU A 106 6.65 0.27 11.28
CA LEU A 106 5.80 1.31 11.85
C LEU A 106 6.29 2.71 11.48
N SER A 107 7.60 2.88 11.26
CA SER A 107 8.24 4.19 11.10
C SER A 107 7.94 4.94 9.80
N VAL A 108 7.30 4.33 8.80
CA VAL A 108 6.96 5.02 7.55
C VAL A 108 5.70 4.36 6.98
N ASP A 109 4.57 5.09 6.95
CA ASP A 109 3.60 4.81 5.89
C ASP A 109 4.30 5.18 4.58
N GLY A 110 4.87 4.18 3.90
CA GLY A 110 5.64 4.35 2.67
C GLY A 110 4.86 5.01 1.54
N TYR A 111 3.56 5.22 1.73
CA TYR A 111 2.65 5.87 0.79
C TYR A 111 1.93 7.08 1.41
N ALA A 112 2.33 7.55 2.59
CA ALA A 112 1.78 8.77 3.19
C ALA A 112 1.97 9.95 2.23
N GLY A 113 0.86 10.62 1.88
CA GLY A 113 0.87 11.73 0.91
C GLY A 113 0.94 11.30 -0.56
N LEU A 114 1.18 10.03 -0.85
CA LEU A 114 1.24 9.53 -2.23
C LEU A 114 -0.16 9.53 -2.88
N GLY A 115 -1.20 9.34 -2.07
CA GLY A 115 -2.59 9.53 -2.50
C GLY A 115 -2.89 10.94 -2.99
N THR A 116 -2.42 11.96 -2.24
CA THR A 116 -2.62 13.37 -2.60
C THR A 116 -1.81 13.75 -3.84
N GLU A 117 -0.55 13.32 -3.93
CA GLU A 117 0.28 13.56 -5.13
C GLU A 117 -0.31 12.87 -6.38
N ALA A 118 -0.82 11.64 -6.24
CA ALA A 118 -1.45 10.93 -7.34
C ALA A 118 -2.74 11.62 -7.81
N ALA A 119 -3.54 12.15 -6.88
CA ALA A 119 -4.74 12.92 -7.18
C ALA A 119 -4.42 14.26 -7.86
N GLU A 120 -3.39 14.98 -7.39
CA GLU A 120 -2.91 16.21 -8.02
C GLU A 120 -2.37 15.95 -9.42
N ALA A 121 -1.57 14.89 -9.60
CA ALA A 121 -1.10 14.44 -10.90
C ALA A 121 -2.28 14.12 -11.84
N PHE A 122 -3.33 13.48 -11.33
CA PHE A 122 -4.53 13.19 -12.12
C PHE A 122 -5.28 14.46 -12.52
N ALA A 123 -5.45 15.41 -11.60
CA ALA A 123 -6.05 16.71 -11.86
C ALA A 123 -5.24 17.53 -12.88
N ALA A 124 -3.91 17.58 -12.74
CA ALA A 124 -2.99 18.23 -13.68
C ALA A 124 -3.10 17.63 -15.10
N SER A 125 -3.32 16.31 -15.20
CA SER A 125 -3.54 15.62 -16.47
C SER A 125 -4.95 15.84 -17.06
N LYS A 126 -5.85 16.53 -16.36
CA LYS A 126 -7.28 16.68 -16.71
C LYS A 126 -7.99 15.35 -16.89
N GLY A 127 -7.60 14.34 -16.12
CA GLY A 127 -8.11 12.97 -16.21
C GLY A 127 -7.75 12.21 -17.49
N ARG A 128 -6.75 12.67 -18.26
CA ARG A 128 -6.32 11.98 -19.50
C ARG A 128 -5.48 10.74 -19.23
N TYR A 129 -4.72 10.74 -18.14
CA TYR A 129 -3.79 9.67 -17.82
C TYR A 129 -4.39 8.63 -16.88
N GLY A 130 -4.20 7.36 -17.23
CA GLY A 130 -4.38 6.24 -16.31
C GLY A 130 -3.16 6.02 -15.43
N TYR A 131 -3.17 4.96 -14.62
CA TYR A 131 -2.14 4.66 -13.63
C TYR A 131 -0.70 4.65 -14.20
N ARG A 132 -0.50 4.28 -15.48
CA ARG A 132 0.83 4.31 -16.12
C ARG A 132 1.38 5.73 -16.26
N GLY A 133 0.52 6.67 -16.66
CA GLY A 133 0.89 8.08 -16.81
C GLY A 133 1.07 8.76 -15.45
N ILE A 134 0.18 8.48 -14.49
CA ILE A 134 0.31 9.00 -13.12
C ILE A 134 1.60 8.51 -12.46
N ARG A 135 1.91 7.21 -12.55
CA ARG A 135 3.18 6.66 -12.06
C ARG A 135 4.41 7.33 -12.70
N ALA A 136 4.35 7.64 -13.99
CA ALA A 136 5.44 8.33 -14.66
C ALA A 136 5.63 9.76 -14.14
N MET A 137 4.56 10.44 -13.72
CA MET A 137 4.64 11.78 -13.11
C MET A 137 5.13 11.75 -11.66
N LEU A 138 4.80 10.69 -10.90
CA LEU A 138 5.27 10.51 -9.51
C LEU A 138 6.76 10.11 -9.41
N GLY A 139 7.39 9.67 -10.50
CA GLY A 139 8.81 9.36 -10.56
C GLY A 139 9.20 7.95 -10.06
N ALA A 140 10.52 7.71 -9.98
CA ALA A 140 11.09 6.42 -9.62
C ALA A 140 11.12 6.23 -8.09
N GLY A 141 10.13 5.49 -7.57
CA GLY A 141 9.98 5.22 -6.14
C GLY A 141 8.60 4.62 -5.81
N VAL A 142 7.63 4.90 -6.69
CA VAL A 142 6.26 4.41 -6.53
C VAL A 142 6.04 3.09 -7.28
N SER A 143 5.54 2.10 -6.56
CA SER A 143 5.11 0.84 -7.16
C SER A 143 3.83 1.05 -7.99
N GLU A 144 3.74 0.39 -9.14
CA GLU A 144 2.52 0.45 -9.96
C GLU A 144 1.29 -0.03 -9.19
N LYS A 145 1.46 -1.05 -8.35
CA LYS A 145 0.39 -1.61 -7.54
C LYS A 145 -0.18 -0.58 -6.57
N ALA A 146 0.66 0.28 -5.97
CA ALA A 146 0.21 1.35 -5.10
C ALA A 146 -0.62 2.40 -5.86
N VAL A 147 -0.16 2.86 -7.02
CA VAL A 147 -0.93 3.82 -7.85
C VAL A 147 -2.28 3.23 -8.26
N ARG A 148 -2.33 1.95 -8.63
CA ARG A 148 -3.59 1.28 -8.96
C ARG A 148 -4.53 1.19 -7.76
N GLY A 149 -4.03 0.93 -6.56
CA GLY A 149 -4.82 0.92 -5.34
C GLY A 149 -5.43 2.30 -5.06
N ILE A 150 -4.60 3.34 -5.09
CA ILE A 150 -5.02 4.73 -4.90
C ILE A 150 -6.09 5.15 -5.93
N MET A 151 -5.90 4.80 -7.20
CA MET A 151 -6.89 5.09 -8.24
C MET A 151 -8.14 4.21 -8.15
N ALA A 152 -8.09 3.05 -7.52
CA ALA A 152 -9.29 2.24 -7.27
C ALA A 152 -10.10 2.79 -6.08
N GLU A 153 -9.42 3.34 -5.07
CA GLU A 153 -10.05 3.91 -3.88
C GLU A 153 -10.60 5.33 -4.11
N GLY A 154 -9.94 6.15 -4.94
CA GLY A 154 -10.32 7.55 -5.17
C GLY A 154 -11.22 7.84 -6.39
N ASP A 155 -11.78 6.80 -7.03
CA ASP A 155 -12.53 6.87 -8.30
C ASP A 155 -11.89 7.63 -9.51
N PRO A 156 -10.56 7.84 -9.66
CA PRO A 156 -10.03 8.59 -10.80
C PRO A 156 -9.96 7.64 -12.01
N THR A 157 -11.04 7.59 -12.78
CA THR A 157 -11.08 6.83 -14.03
C THR A 157 -10.56 7.69 -15.17
N ALA A 158 -9.51 7.22 -15.85
CA ALA A 158 -8.96 7.92 -17.01
C ALA A 158 -10.00 8.05 -18.12
N HIS A 159 -10.12 9.24 -18.69
CA HIS A 159 -10.98 9.50 -19.83
C HIS A 159 -10.40 8.83 -21.08
N VAL A 160 -11.06 7.76 -21.53
CA VAL A 160 -10.74 7.10 -22.81
C VAL A 160 -11.80 7.51 -23.84
N PRO A 161 -11.45 8.30 -24.87
CA PRO A 161 -12.41 8.64 -25.90
C PRO A 161 -12.84 7.38 -26.66
N ARG A 162 -14.14 7.24 -26.92
CA ARG A 162 -14.65 6.14 -27.74
C ARG A 162 -14.04 6.24 -29.14
N ARG A 163 -13.46 5.14 -29.63
CA ARG A 163 -13.03 5.05 -31.03
C ARG A 163 -14.25 5.22 -31.93
N ARG A 164 -14.21 6.21 -32.82
CA ARG A 164 -15.20 6.36 -33.90
C ARG A 164 -15.12 5.09 -34.77
N ARG A 165 -16.26 4.45 -35.00
CA ARG A 165 -16.34 3.34 -35.96
C ARG A 165 -16.10 3.90 -37.35
N TYR A 166 -15.27 3.22 -38.15
CA TYR A 166 -15.07 3.59 -39.55
C TYR A 166 -16.38 3.39 -40.32
N GLY A 167 -16.88 4.46 -40.94
CA GLY A 167 -18.05 4.46 -41.82
C GLY A 167 -17.62 4.67 -43.26
N PRO A 168 -17.56 3.63 -44.12
CA PRO A 168 -17.12 3.75 -45.51
C PRO A 168 -17.96 4.71 -46.37
N HIS A 169 -19.20 4.97 -45.95
CA HIS A 169 -20.18 5.79 -46.67
C HIS A 169 -20.56 7.09 -45.93
N GLU A 170 -19.88 7.43 -44.82
CA GLU A 170 -20.04 8.73 -44.14
C GLU A 170 -19.22 9.85 -44.82
N GLY A 171 -18.91 9.67 -46.10
CA GLY A 171 -18.09 10.57 -46.91
C GLY A 171 -18.93 11.43 -47.83
N GLU A 172 -18.73 12.74 -47.70
CA GLU A 172 -19.16 13.84 -48.57
C GLU A 172 -20.68 14.09 -48.72
N THR A 173 -21.14 15.16 -48.07
CA THR A 173 -22.41 15.85 -48.36
C THR A 173 -22.34 16.63 -49.68
N THR A 174 -21.28 16.44 -50.47
CA THR A 174 -21.15 17.01 -51.80
C THR A 174 -22.31 16.45 -52.63
N PRO A 175 -23.20 17.30 -53.16
CA PRO A 175 -24.26 16.82 -54.03
C PRO A 175 -23.62 16.06 -55.18
N ALA A 176 -24.20 14.92 -55.56
CA ALA A 176 -23.73 14.17 -56.71
C ALA A 176 -23.59 15.12 -57.92
N PRO A 177 -22.50 15.02 -58.70
CA PRO A 177 -22.34 15.84 -59.88
C PRO A 177 -23.57 15.70 -60.79
N GLY A 178 -23.96 16.79 -61.45
CA GLY A 178 -25.13 16.82 -62.32
C GLY A 178 -25.07 15.72 -63.38
N ASN A 179 -26.22 15.10 -63.65
CA ASN A 179 -26.34 14.02 -64.62
C ASN A 179 -26.20 14.55 -66.06
N LEU A 180 -24.96 14.62 -66.57
CA LEU A 180 -24.65 15.16 -67.90
C LEU A 180 -25.30 14.37 -69.05
N ALA A 181 -25.67 13.11 -68.82
CA ALA A 181 -26.21 12.23 -69.84
C ALA A 181 -27.74 12.10 -69.78
N ASP A 182 -28.41 12.80 -68.85
CA ASP A 182 -29.86 12.74 -68.57
C ASP A 182 -30.41 11.30 -68.50
N ARG A 183 -29.66 10.39 -67.84
CA ARG A 183 -30.03 8.98 -67.69
C ARG A 183 -30.62 8.67 -66.33
N ASP A 184 -31.66 7.85 -66.28
CA ASP A 184 -32.28 7.48 -64.99
C ASP A 184 -31.52 6.33 -64.30
N PHE A 185 -30.56 6.69 -63.45
CA PHE A 185 -29.79 5.77 -62.61
C PHE A 185 -30.53 5.28 -61.35
N THR A 186 -31.79 5.69 -61.13
CA THR A 186 -32.54 5.36 -59.91
C THR A 186 -33.30 4.03 -60.08
N ALA A 187 -33.16 3.11 -59.13
CA ALA A 187 -33.91 1.85 -59.09
C ALA A 187 -34.66 1.71 -57.76
N LYS A 188 -35.84 1.08 -57.76
CA LYS A 188 -36.64 0.88 -56.54
C LYS A 188 -36.15 -0.34 -55.76
N SER A 189 -35.52 -1.30 -56.44
CA SER A 189 -34.97 -2.52 -55.87
C SER A 189 -33.62 -2.91 -56.50
N PRO A 190 -32.76 -3.67 -55.79
CA PRO A 190 -31.51 -4.16 -56.35
C PRO A 190 -31.75 -5.03 -57.60
N ASN A 191 -30.87 -4.93 -58.60
CA ASN A 191 -30.92 -5.66 -59.87
C ASN A 191 -32.15 -5.39 -60.77
N GLU A 192 -32.98 -4.39 -60.47
CA GLU A 192 -34.14 -4.02 -61.28
C GLU A 192 -33.74 -3.34 -62.59
N LYS A 193 -32.73 -2.47 -62.56
CA LYS A 193 -32.17 -1.82 -63.75
C LYS A 193 -30.78 -2.39 -64.04
N ARG A 194 -30.56 -2.78 -65.29
CA ARG A 194 -29.26 -3.20 -65.80
C ARG A 194 -28.63 -2.08 -66.62
N PRO A 195 -27.29 -2.02 -66.75
CA PRO A 195 -26.60 -0.99 -67.54
C PRO A 195 -27.15 -0.84 -68.97
N ALA A 196 -27.58 -1.95 -69.59
CA ALA A 196 -28.18 -1.94 -70.92
C ALA A 196 -29.48 -1.12 -70.99
N ASP A 197 -30.29 -1.14 -69.92
CA ASP A 197 -31.56 -0.40 -69.83
C ASP A 197 -31.31 1.11 -69.73
N ILE A 198 -30.23 1.50 -69.05
CA ILE A 198 -29.82 2.90 -68.86
C ILE A 198 -29.26 3.49 -70.17
N THR A 199 -28.57 2.68 -70.97
CA THR A 199 -27.99 3.10 -72.26
C THR A 199 -28.95 3.01 -73.44
N ARG A 200 -30.15 2.44 -73.27
CA ARG A 200 -31.04 2.10 -74.41
C ARG A 200 -31.60 3.33 -75.13
N ASP A 201 -31.74 4.46 -74.44
CA ASP A 201 -32.24 5.71 -75.00
C ASP A 201 -31.14 6.54 -75.69
N ILE A 202 -30.03 5.94 -76.12
CA ILE A 202 -29.14 6.56 -77.11
C ILE A 202 -29.83 6.41 -78.47
N LYS A 203 -30.93 7.14 -78.69
CA LYS A 203 -31.31 7.45 -80.07
C LYS A 203 -30.27 8.42 -80.58
N ALA A 204 -29.34 7.90 -81.38
CA ALA A 204 -28.62 8.74 -82.33
C ALA A 204 -29.63 9.66 -83.02
N GLY A 205 -29.25 10.92 -83.20
CA GLY A 205 -30.06 11.89 -83.93
C GLY A 205 -30.58 11.28 -85.23
N ASP A 206 -31.78 11.73 -85.58
CA ASP A 206 -32.55 11.45 -86.80
C ASP A 206 -33.70 10.45 -86.62
N GLY A 207 -34.90 11.05 -86.43
CA GLY A 207 -36.18 10.39 -86.21
C GLY A 207 -36.67 9.54 -87.39
N LYS A 208 -36.09 8.35 -87.56
CA LYS A 208 -36.61 7.30 -88.46
C LYS A 208 -36.65 5.97 -87.71
N GLY A 209 -37.65 5.80 -86.85
CA GLY A 209 -37.95 4.50 -86.25
C GLY A 209 -38.72 3.63 -87.25
N VAL A 210 -38.13 2.52 -87.70
CA VAL A 210 -38.86 1.45 -88.40
C VAL A 210 -39.61 0.63 -87.34
N PRO A 211 -40.93 0.40 -87.47
CA PRO A 211 -41.64 -0.49 -86.57
C PRO A 211 -41.26 -1.93 -86.91
N LEU A 212 -40.43 -2.57 -86.08
CA LEU A 212 -40.27 -4.03 -86.12
C LEU A 212 -41.49 -4.65 -85.44
N ALA A 213 -42.22 -5.42 -86.25
CA ALA A 213 -43.49 -6.06 -85.93
C ALA A 213 -43.41 -6.93 -84.67
N ALA A 214 -44.50 -6.91 -83.91
CA ALA A 214 -44.77 -7.85 -82.83
C ALA A 214 -44.84 -9.28 -83.39
N GLY A 215 -43.75 -10.02 -83.25
CA GLY A 215 -43.66 -11.45 -83.48
C GLY A 215 -43.83 -12.20 -82.16
N ARG A 216 -44.84 -13.06 -82.13
CA ARG A 216 -45.33 -13.88 -81.03
C ARG A 216 -44.44 -15.12 -80.83
N LEU A 217 -43.94 -15.32 -79.59
CA LEU A 217 -43.68 -16.60 -78.86
C LEU A 217 -42.63 -17.58 -79.45
N PRO A 218 -42.08 -18.57 -78.70
CA PRO A 218 -42.57 -19.28 -77.50
C PRO A 218 -42.08 -18.77 -76.14
#